data_AF-A0A105WLL4-F1
#
_entry.id   AF-A0A105WLL4-F1
#
_cell.length_a   1.000
_cell.length_b   1.000
_cell.length_c   1.000
_cell.angle_alpha   90.00
_cell.angle_beta   90.00
_cell.angle_gamma   90.00
#
_symmetry.space_group_name_H-M   'P 1'
#
loop_
_entity.id
_entity.type
_entity.pdbx_description
1 polymer ?
#
loop_
_entity_poly.entity_id
_entity_poly.type
_entity_poly.pdbx_seq_one_letter_code
_entity_poly.pdbx_strand_id
1 'polypeptide(L)'
;MSESLYSVAAGMHDLVVVSVIDSPSPHVFRAKIEQIYSCGKGITPDRLGTEFEFYSGPATWGNVPLQIGERALLFVHQVSGVFNEYPWRGHMVLEEIDGESYARLQIPELWLRDDLPEAVKAAAAPHPTRRNASIVRFGALENYLKGLIEKAVR
;
A
#
# COMPACT_ATOMS: atom_id res chain seq x y z
N MET A 1 3.37 -17.11 -16.89
CA MET A 1 3.37 -16.84 -15.44
C MET A 1 2.59 -15.56 -15.25
N SER A 2 1.48 -15.59 -14.51
CA SER A 2 0.76 -14.35 -14.16
C SER A 2 1.71 -13.44 -13.37
N GLU A 3 1.69 -12.15 -13.69
CA GLU A 3 2.40 -11.16 -12.88
C GLU A 3 1.84 -11.18 -11.45
N SER A 4 2.73 -11.03 -10.48
CA SER A 4 2.33 -11.03 -9.07
C SER A 4 1.51 -9.77 -8.78
N LEU A 5 0.55 -9.83 -7.85
CA LEU A 5 -0.40 -8.76 -7.57
C LEU A 5 0.22 -7.35 -7.49
N TYR A 6 1.42 -7.24 -6.91
CA TYR A 6 2.12 -5.96 -6.71
C TYR A 6 3.39 -5.79 -7.54
N SER A 7 3.72 -6.69 -8.47
CA SER A 7 4.99 -6.58 -9.23
C SER A 7 5.02 -5.33 -10.11
N VAL A 8 3.91 -4.97 -10.76
CA VAL A 8 3.80 -3.74 -11.56
C VAL A 8 3.92 -2.49 -10.69
N ALA A 9 3.23 -2.48 -9.55
CA ALA A 9 3.29 -1.36 -8.60
C ALA A 9 4.73 -1.16 -8.10
N ALA A 10 5.41 -2.23 -7.67
CA ALA A 10 6.81 -2.18 -7.26
C ALA A 10 7.77 -1.75 -8.38
N GLY A 11 7.45 -2.09 -9.64
CA GLY A 11 8.19 -1.66 -10.83
C GLY A 11 8.08 -0.17 -11.11
N MET A 12 6.89 0.41 -10.90
CA MET A 12 6.56 1.76 -11.38
C MET A 12 6.43 2.82 -10.28
N HIS A 13 6.26 2.41 -9.02
CA HIS A 13 5.98 3.30 -7.88
C HIS A 13 6.99 3.10 -6.76
N ASP A 14 7.16 4.15 -5.96
CA ASP A 14 7.87 4.08 -4.70
C ASP A 14 6.94 3.58 -3.61
N LEU A 15 7.44 2.71 -2.73
CA LEU A 15 6.69 2.21 -1.57
C LEU A 15 7.13 2.96 -0.31
N VAL A 16 6.15 3.51 0.40
CA VAL A 16 6.34 4.24 1.66
C VAL A 16 5.30 3.80 2.69
N VAL A 17 5.60 4.00 3.98
CA VAL A 17 4.57 4.03 5.03
C VAL A 17 4.19 5.48 5.28
N VAL A 18 2.90 5.75 5.34
CA VAL A 18 2.37 7.09 5.58
C VAL A 18 1.29 7.09 6.65
N SER A 19 1.12 8.22 7.31
CA SER A 19 -0.07 8.54 8.10
C SER A 19 -0.85 9.66 7.42
N VAL A 20 -2.12 9.40 7.10
CA VAL A 20 -3.01 10.36 6.43
C VAL A 20 -3.49 11.37 7.45
N ILE A 21 -3.24 12.66 7.21
CA ILE A 21 -3.51 13.74 8.15
C ILE A 21 -4.63 14.67 7.70
N ASP A 22 -4.91 14.76 6.40
CA ASP A 22 -5.94 15.65 5.85
C ASP A 22 -6.43 15.20 4.45
N SER A 23 -7.55 15.73 3.99
CA SER A 23 -8.04 15.61 2.61
C SER A 23 -8.42 17.00 2.06
N PRO A 24 -7.45 17.76 1.53
CA PRO A 24 -7.65 19.16 1.12
C PRO A 24 -8.69 19.34 0.01
N SER A 25 -8.89 18.32 -0.82
CA SER A 25 -9.91 18.29 -1.88
C SER A 25 -10.33 16.86 -2.18
N PRO A 26 -11.45 16.64 -2.90
CA PRO A 26 -11.83 15.30 -3.34
C PRO A 26 -10.68 14.58 -4.05
N HIS A 27 -10.44 13.33 -3.67
CA HIS A 27 -9.37 12.47 -4.18
C HIS A 27 -7.93 12.95 -3.91
N VAL A 28 -7.73 13.99 -3.11
CA VAL A 28 -6.41 14.44 -2.67
C VAL A 28 -6.28 14.22 -1.18
N PHE A 29 -5.21 13.55 -0.79
CA PHE A 29 -4.85 13.33 0.60
C PHE A 29 -3.54 14.02 0.91
N ARG A 30 -3.44 14.59 2.11
CA ARG A 30 -2.17 14.98 2.70
C ARG A 30 -1.76 13.92 3.71
N ALA A 31 -0.52 13.48 3.64
CA ALA A 31 0.02 12.47 4.54
C ALA A 31 1.47 12.77 4.94
N LYS A 32 1.86 12.28 6.11
CA LYS A 32 3.24 12.31 6.60
C LYS A 32 3.94 11.00 6.27
N ILE A 33 5.15 11.06 5.71
CA ILE A 33 5.97 9.88 5.46
C ILE A 33 6.61 9.40 6.77
N GLU A 34 6.33 8.17 7.15
CA GLU A 34 6.89 7.53 8.35
C GLU A 34 8.06 6.60 8.04
N GLN A 35 8.04 5.99 6.86
CA GLN A 35 9.09 5.07 6.42
C GLN A 35 9.16 5.05 4.90
N ILE A 36 10.37 4.87 4.37
CA ILE A 36 10.63 4.79 2.93
C ILE A 36 11.25 3.42 2.64
N TYR A 37 10.63 2.65 1.74
CA TYR A 37 11.17 1.36 1.29
C TYR A 37 11.88 1.45 -0.06
N SER A 38 11.50 2.40 -0.91
CA SER A 38 12.17 2.64 -2.19
C SER A 38 12.19 4.12 -2.56
N CYS A 39 13.10 4.46 -3.47
CA CYS A 39 13.24 5.80 -4.04
C CYS A 39 13.46 5.69 -5.55
N GLY A 40 13.29 6.81 -6.25
CA GLY A 40 13.63 6.95 -7.66
C GLY A 40 12.44 7.14 -8.60
N LYS A 41 11.20 7.11 -8.10
CA LYS A 41 9.98 7.45 -8.86
C LYS A 41 9.27 8.67 -8.29
N GLY A 42 9.97 9.51 -7.53
CA GLY A 42 9.48 10.76 -6.97
C GLY A 42 9.74 10.90 -5.47
N ILE A 43 9.85 9.78 -4.75
CA ILE A 43 10.27 9.81 -3.35
C ILE A 43 11.79 9.88 -3.28
N THR A 44 12.28 10.77 -2.43
CA THR A 44 13.69 10.98 -2.11
C THR A 44 13.91 10.80 -0.61
N PRO A 45 15.11 10.39 -0.16
CA PRO A 45 15.38 10.08 1.25
C PRO A 45 15.11 11.24 2.22
N ASP A 46 15.29 12.49 1.77
CA ASP A 46 15.05 13.72 2.54
C ASP A 46 13.56 13.98 2.84
N ARG A 47 12.64 13.24 2.21
CA ARG A 47 11.21 13.32 2.52
C ARG A 47 10.78 12.53 3.75
N LEU A 48 11.68 11.77 4.38
CA LEU A 48 11.33 11.05 5.61
C LEU A 48 10.88 12.03 6.70
N GLY A 49 9.70 11.80 7.28
CA GLY A 49 9.11 12.66 8.30
C GLY A 49 8.44 13.92 7.76
N THR A 50 8.47 14.18 6.45
CA THR A 50 7.81 15.34 5.84
C THR A 50 6.38 15.01 5.39
N GLU A 51 5.59 16.05 5.17
CA GLU A 51 4.25 15.96 4.62
C GLU A 51 4.27 16.13 3.10
N PHE A 52 3.34 15.46 2.43
CA PHE A 52 3.11 15.62 1.01
C PHE A 52 1.65 15.38 0.66
N GLU A 53 1.25 15.89 -0.50
CA GLU A 53 -0.07 15.65 -1.07
C GLU A 53 0.04 14.66 -2.23
N PHE A 54 -0.95 13.78 -2.36
CA PHE A 54 -1.06 12.86 -3.47
C PHE A 54 -2.51 12.68 -3.90
N TYR A 55 -2.69 12.40 -5.19
CA TYR A 55 -3.97 11.97 -5.73
C TYR A 55 -4.18 10.48 -5.45
N SER A 56 -5.31 10.16 -4.83
CA SER A 56 -5.71 8.77 -4.58
C SER A 56 -6.13 8.07 -5.87
N GLY A 57 -6.03 6.74 -5.89
CA GLY A 57 -6.65 5.93 -6.92
C GLY A 57 -8.17 6.18 -7.00
N PRO A 58 -8.81 5.95 -8.16
CA PRO A 58 -10.25 6.15 -8.31
C PRO A 58 -11.02 5.28 -7.29
N ALA A 59 -11.98 5.89 -6.59
CA ALA A 59 -12.82 5.22 -5.58
C ALA A 59 -13.95 4.39 -6.22
N THR A 60 -13.58 3.48 -7.12
CA THR A 60 -14.51 2.70 -7.93
C THR A 60 -14.12 1.23 -7.95
N TRP A 61 -15.12 0.35 -8.03
CA TRP A 61 -14.99 -1.06 -8.40
C TRP A 61 -14.17 -1.91 -7.39
N GLY A 62 -14.26 -1.61 -6.10
CA GLY A 62 -13.56 -2.35 -5.04
C GLY A 62 -12.24 -1.72 -4.60
N ASN A 63 -11.88 -0.56 -5.15
CA ASN A 63 -10.87 0.32 -4.59
C ASN A 63 -11.54 1.24 -3.54
N VAL A 64 -11.13 1.12 -2.29
CA VAL A 64 -11.67 1.90 -1.16
C VAL A 64 -10.66 3.00 -0.84
N PRO A 65 -11.05 4.28 -0.78
CA PRO A 65 -10.11 5.36 -0.49
C PRO A 65 -9.61 5.28 0.96
N LEU A 66 -8.40 5.80 1.18
CA LEU A 66 -7.88 6.05 2.52
C LEU A 66 -8.77 7.03 3.30
N GLN A 67 -8.67 6.99 4.62
CA GLN A 67 -9.34 7.92 5.52
C GLN A 67 -8.33 8.72 6.35
N ILE A 68 -8.73 9.92 6.77
CA ILE A 68 -7.95 10.73 7.71
C ILE A 68 -7.75 9.93 9.00
N GLY A 69 -6.51 9.90 9.49
CA GLY A 69 -6.08 9.13 10.65
C GLY A 69 -5.64 7.70 10.32
N GLU A 70 -5.83 7.21 9.09
CA GLU A 70 -5.32 5.90 8.70
C GLU A 70 -3.81 5.95 8.46
N ARG A 71 -3.13 4.88 8.88
CA ARG A 71 -1.75 4.58 8.57
C ARG A 71 -1.73 3.53 7.46
N ALA A 72 -0.88 3.67 6.46
CA ALA A 72 -0.89 2.75 5.32
C ALA A 72 0.48 2.55 4.68
N LEU A 73 0.69 1.36 4.12
CA LEU A 73 1.62 1.16 3.01
C LEU A 73 1.02 1.83 1.77
N LEU A 74 1.80 2.62 1.05
CA LEU A 74 1.36 3.37 -0.12
C LEU A 74 2.37 3.25 -1.26
N PHE A 75 1.91 2.80 -2.42
CA PHE A 75 2.62 2.89 -3.70
C PHE A 75 2.30 4.23 -4.36
N VAL A 76 3.33 5.07 -4.53
CA VAL A 76 3.20 6.41 -5.08
C VAL A 76 4.28 6.70 -6.12
N HIS A 77 3.96 7.42 -7.18
CA HIS A 77 4.96 8.01 -8.08
C HIS A 77 4.71 9.50 -8.27
N GLN A 78 5.71 10.22 -8.75
CA GLN A 78 5.57 11.61 -9.14
C GLN A 78 5.59 11.76 -10.67
N VAL A 79 4.57 12.44 -11.21
CA VAL A 79 4.50 12.84 -12.62
C VAL A 79 4.22 14.34 -12.66
N SER A 80 5.05 15.10 -13.37
CA SER A 80 4.89 16.56 -13.53
C SER A 80 4.77 17.31 -12.20
N GLY A 81 5.55 16.91 -11.20
CA GLY A 81 5.56 17.53 -9.87
C GLY A 81 4.45 17.03 -8.93
N VAL A 82 3.50 16.23 -9.42
CA VAL A 82 2.34 15.75 -8.67
C VAL A 82 2.52 14.28 -8.28
N PHE A 83 2.26 13.95 -7.01
CA PHE A 83 2.25 12.56 -6.56
C PHE A 83 0.91 11.88 -6.85
N ASN A 84 0.97 10.66 -7.34
CA ASN A 84 -0.17 9.84 -7.69
C ASN A 84 -0.01 8.45 -7.06
N GLU A 85 -1.06 7.99 -6.39
CA GLU A 85 -1.19 6.61 -5.95
C GLU A 85 -1.29 5.66 -7.15
N TYR A 86 -0.75 4.44 -7.00
CA TYR A 86 -1.03 3.37 -7.95
C TYR A 86 -2.55 3.14 -8.09
N PRO A 87 -3.13 3.19 -9.30
CA PRO A 87 -4.58 3.36 -9.50
C PRO A 87 -5.43 2.18 -9.03
N TRP A 88 -4.84 1.01 -8.76
CA TRP A 88 -5.58 -0.17 -8.34
C TRP A 88 -4.98 -0.81 -7.09
N ARG A 89 -5.65 -0.65 -5.95
CA ARG A 89 -5.18 -1.17 -4.65
C ARG A 89 -3.77 -0.68 -4.32
N GLY A 90 -3.52 0.61 -4.58
CA GLY A 90 -2.21 1.23 -4.40
C GLY A 90 -1.80 1.40 -2.94
N HIS A 91 -2.72 1.20 -2.00
CA HIS A 91 -2.41 1.20 -0.58
C HIS A 91 -2.94 -0.04 0.15
N MET A 92 -2.35 -0.28 1.33
CA MET A 92 -2.81 -1.27 2.30
C MET A 92 -2.81 -0.62 3.67
N VAL A 93 -3.97 -0.53 4.31
CA VAL A 93 -4.10 0.12 5.62
C VAL A 93 -3.46 -0.76 6.68
N LEU A 94 -2.63 -0.18 7.53
CA LEU A 94 -1.99 -0.85 8.66
C LEU A 94 -2.89 -0.71 9.89
N GLU A 95 -3.32 -1.83 10.44
CA GLU A 95 -4.24 -1.92 11.56
C GLU A 95 -3.63 -2.81 12.65
N GLU A 96 -3.85 -2.44 13.91
CA GLU A 96 -3.52 -3.29 15.06
C GLU A 96 -4.74 -4.12 15.43
N ILE A 97 -4.58 -5.44 15.53
CA ILE A 97 -5.62 -6.39 15.89
C ILE A 97 -5.03 -7.35 16.91
N ASP A 98 -5.63 -7.40 18.10
CA ASP A 98 -5.17 -8.24 19.22
C ASP A 98 -3.68 -8.07 19.56
N GLY A 99 -3.17 -6.82 19.49
CA GLY A 99 -1.77 -6.47 19.78
C GLY A 99 -0.77 -6.78 18.66
N GLU A 100 -1.25 -7.26 17.51
CA GLU A 100 -0.43 -7.61 16.35
C GLU A 100 -0.72 -6.67 15.18
N SER A 101 0.29 -6.42 14.35
CA SER A 101 0.19 -5.50 13.20
C SER A 101 -0.18 -6.24 11.91
N TYR A 102 -1.23 -5.77 11.25
CA TYR A 102 -1.74 -6.34 10.01
C TYR A 102 -1.87 -5.27 8.93
N ALA A 103 -1.72 -5.71 7.69
CA ALA A 103 -2.13 -4.95 6.52
C ALA A 103 -3.51 -5.44 6.06
N ARG A 104 -4.47 -4.52 5.96
CA ARG A 104 -5.79 -4.74 5.38
C ARG A 104 -5.73 -4.60 3.87
N LEU A 105 -6.18 -5.65 3.18
CA LEU A 105 -6.34 -5.68 1.74
C LEU A 105 -7.83 -5.80 1.39
N GLN A 106 -8.30 -4.96 0.49
CA GLN A 106 -9.69 -4.97 0.01
C GLN A 106 -9.94 -6.09 -1.01
N ILE A 107 -9.62 -7.31 -0.58
CA ILE A 107 -9.68 -8.55 -1.35
C ILE A 107 -10.19 -9.62 -0.39
N PRO A 108 -11.42 -10.13 -0.56
CA PRO A 108 -11.85 -11.30 0.21
C PRO A 108 -11.04 -12.52 -0.24
N GLU A 109 -10.89 -13.49 0.66
CA GLU A 109 -10.30 -14.81 0.34
C GLU A 109 -8.91 -14.71 -0.30
N LEU A 110 -8.07 -13.79 0.19
CA LEU A 110 -6.74 -13.51 -0.37
C LEU A 110 -5.87 -14.76 -0.52
N TRP A 111 -6.03 -15.72 0.40
CA TRP A 111 -5.30 -17.00 0.41
C TRP A 111 -5.62 -17.92 -0.77
N LEU A 112 -6.71 -17.69 -1.51
CA LEU A 112 -7.07 -18.45 -2.71
C LEU A 112 -6.44 -17.89 -4.01
N ARG A 113 -5.69 -16.80 -3.94
CA ARG A 113 -5.08 -16.19 -5.12
C ARG A 113 -3.82 -16.91 -5.58
N ASP A 114 -3.71 -17.11 -6.89
CA ASP A 114 -2.53 -17.72 -7.53
C ASP A 114 -1.36 -16.75 -7.74
N ASP A 115 -1.62 -15.43 -7.72
CA ASP A 115 -0.65 -14.38 -8.00
C ASP A 115 0.07 -13.82 -6.74
N LEU A 116 -0.05 -14.53 -5.62
CA LEU A 116 0.63 -14.24 -4.35
C LEU A 116 1.53 -15.40 -3.93
N PRO A 117 2.65 -15.11 -3.23
CA PRO A 117 3.51 -16.16 -2.69
C PRO A 117 2.83 -16.87 -1.50
N GLU A 118 3.18 -18.14 -1.31
CA GLU A 118 2.59 -19.00 -0.26
C GLU A 118 2.76 -18.41 1.15
N ALA A 119 3.88 -17.75 1.43
CA ALA A 119 4.12 -17.10 2.72
C ALA A 119 3.12 -15.97 3.02
N VAL A 120 2.69 -15.21 2.00
CA VAL A 120 1.67 -14.15 2.16
C VAL A 120 0.30 -14.79 2.34
N LYS A 121 -0.02 -15.84 1.57
CA LYS A 121 -1.29 -16.57 1.71
C LYS A 121 -1.44 -17.21 3.09
N ALA A 122 -0.39 -17.88 3.59
CA ALA A 122 -0.37 -18.51 4.90
C ALA A 122 -0.46 -17.50 6.06
N ALA A 123 -0.04 -16.26 5.82
CA ALA A 123 -0.15 -15.16 6.77
C ALA A 123 -1.46 -14.35 6.64
N ALA A 124 -2.35 -14.75 5.71
CA ALA A 124 -3.61 -14.08 5.45
C ALA A 124 -4.77 -14.73 6.22
N ALA A 125 -5.74 -13.91 6.60
CA ALA A 125 -6.98 -14.34 7.22
C ALA A 125 -8.15 -13.43 6.79
N PRO A 126 -9.41 -13.88 6.93
CA PRO A 126 -10.56 -12.99 6.79
C PRO A 126 -10.45 -11.81 7.77
N HIS A 127 -10.83 -10.61 7.34
CA HIS A 127 -10.89 -9.48 8.25
C HIS A 127 -12.03 -9.68 9.27
N PRO A 128 -11.82 -9.43 10.58
CA PRO A 128 -12.80 -9.76 11.63
C PRO A 128 -14.14 -9.02 11.49
N THR A 129 -14.12 -7.75 11.09
CA THR A 129 -15.32 -6.91 10.97
C THR A 129 -15.70 -6.49 9.55
N ARG A 130 -14.86 -6.72 8.54
CA ARG A 130 -15.07 -6.26 7.15
C ARG A 130 -15.14 -7.44 6.19
N ARG A 131 -16.36 -7.84 5.83
CA ARG A 131 -16.62 -9.05 5.00
C ARG A 131 -15.95 -9.04 3.63
N ASN A 132 -15.65 -7.88 3.07
CA ASN A 132 -15.06 -7.70 1.75
C ASN A 132 -13.54 -7.49 1.77
N ALA A 133 -12.88 -7.75 2.91
CA ALA A 133 -11.45 -7.56 3.10
C ALA A 133 -10.79 -8.79 3.75
N SER A 134 -9.49 -8.91 3.51
CA SER A 134 -8.60 -9.82 4.23
C SER A 134 -7.56 -9.00 4.99
N ILE A 135 -6.99 -9.59 6.02
CA ILE A 135 -5.83 -9.07 6.73
C ILE A 135 -4.63 -9.98 6.48
N VAL A 136 -3.44 -9.42 6.43
CA VAL A 136 -2.18 -10.15 6.29
C VAL A 136 -1.23 -9.65 7.36
N ARG A 137 -0.56 -10.56 8.09
CA ARG A 137 0.47 -10.13 9.06
C ARG A 137 1.49 -9.22 8.40
N PHE A 138 1.70 -8.04 8.99
CA PHE A 138 2.46 -6.98 8.34
C PHE A 138 3.86 -7.43 7.95
N GLY A 139 4.60 -8.13 8.82
CA GLY A 139 5.96 -8.59 8.52
C GLY A 139 6.05 -9.55 7.33
N ALA A 140 5.05 -10.42 7.11
CA ALA A 140 5.03 -11.32 5.96
C ALA A 140 4.80 -10.55 4.65
N LEU A 141 3.88 -9.58 4.66
CA LEU A 141 3.62 -8.73 3.50
C LEU A 141 4.81 -7.82 3.22
N GLU A 142 5.35 -7.17 4.25
CA GLU A 142 6.48 -6.24 4.16
C GLU A 142 7.70 -6.92 3.50
N ASN A 143 8.06 -8.13 3.93
CA ASN A 143 9.17 -8.88 3.35
C ASN A 143 8.95 -9.22 1.88
N TYR A 144 7.72 -9.59 1.51
CA TYR A 144 7.38 -9.84 0.12
C TYR A 144 7.49 -8.58 -0.74
N LEU A 145 6.97 -7.44 -0.27
CA LEU A 145 7.03 -6.17 -0.99
C LEU A 145 8.48 -5.67 -1.15
N LYS A 146 9.32 -5.78 -0.10
CA LYS A 146 10.76 -5.51 -0.18
C LYS A 146 11.42 -6.37 -1.25
N GLY A 147 11.14 -7.66 -1.28
CA GLY A 147 11.66 -8.58 -2.29
C GLY A 147 11.21 -8.24 -3.73
N LEU A 148 10.01 -7.67 -3.91
CA LEU A 148 9.58 -7.16 -5.22
C LEU A 148 10.35 -5.90 -5.64
N ILE A 149 10.55 -4.96 -4.70
CA ILE A 149 11.29 -3.72 -4.93
C ILE A 149 12.74 -4.04 -5.33
N GLU A 150 13.41 -4.95 -4.61
CA GLU A 150 14.79 -5.36 -4.92
C GLU A 150 14.91 -5.98 -6.32
N LYS A 151 13.89 -6.72 -6.76
CA LYS A 151 13.85 -7.31 -8.11
C LYS A 151 13.59 -6.26 -9.19
N ALA A 152 12.81 -5.24 -8.90
CA ALA A 152 12.46 -4.17 -9.84
C ALA A 152 13.62 -3.19 -10.12
N VAL A 153 14.60 -3.12 -9.21
CA VAL A 153 15.79 -2.25 -9.36
C VAL A 153 16.91 -2.92 -10.17
N ARG A 154 16.84 -4.24 -10.39
CA ARG A 154 17.80 -5.01 -11.20
C ARG A 154 17.44 -4.99 -12.67
#